data_AF-A0A1B6I871-F1
#
_entry.id   AF-A0A1B6I871-F1
#
_cell.length_a   1.000
_cell.length_b   1.000
_cell.length_c   1.000
_cell.angle_alpha   90.00
_cell.angle_beta   90.00
_cell.angle_gamma   90.00
#
_symmetry.space_group_name_H-M   'P 1'
#
loop_
_entity.id
_entity.type
_entity.pdbx_description
1 polymer ?
#
loop_
_entity_poly.entity_id
_entity_poly.type
_entity_poly.pdbx_seq_one_letter_code
_entity_poly.pdbx_strand_id
1 'polypeptide(L)'
;PNQGDLKQYNVYGASVLEVEVDILTGEHKIIRVDILEDAGKSLNPFVDIGQIEGAYIMGLGYWTSEELIKDPNTGRTLTNRTLKYEIPGAKDIPVDLRVYILKNGDNPLGILRSK
;
A
#
# COMPACT_ATOMS: atom_id res chain seq x y z
N PRO A 1 10.65 35.52 -4.67
CA PRO A 1 11.14 34.33 -3.94
C PRO A 1 10.11 33.90 -2.89
N ASN A 2 9.03 33.25 -3.34
CA ASN A 2 7.97 32.75 -2.46
C ASN A 2 8.22 31.26 -2.24
N GLN A 3 9.01 30.95 -1.22
CA GLN A 3 9.20 29.60 -0.73
C GLN A 3 7.94 29.24 0.07
N GLY A 4 7.09 28.37 -0.49
CA GLY A 4 5.74 28.14 -0.01
C GLY A 4 5.68 27.74 1.48
N ASP A 5 4.77 28.37 2.22
CA ASP A 5 4.45 28.16 3.64
C ASP A 5 3.80 26.80 3.95
N LEU A 6 4.05 25.76 3.16
CA LEU A 6 3.60 24.40 3.45
C LEU A 6 4.52 23.80 4.50
N LYS A 7 4.12 23.91 5.77
CA LYS A 7 4.81 23.23 6.87
C LYS A 7 4.64 21.72 6.72
N GLN A 8 5.76 21.02 6.51
CA GLN A 8 5.78 19.56 6.42
C GLN A 8 5.31 18.91 7.72
N TYR A 9 4.54 17.84 7.59
CA TYR A 9 4.18 16.93 8.66
C TYR A 9 4.45 15.49 8.21
N ASN A 10 4.69 14.61 9.18
CA ASN A 10 4.87 13.18 8.91
C ASN A 10 3.53 12.44 9.07
N VAL A 11 3.33 11.45 8.21
CA VAL A 11 2.29 10.44 8.34
C VAL A 11 2.94 9.21 8.99
N TYR A 12 2.28 8.69 10.03
CA TYR A 12 2.75 7.51 10.74
C TYR A 12 1.75 6.39 10.51
N GLY A 13 2.24 5.17 10.35
CA GLY A 13 1.39 4.00 10.25
C GLY A 13 2.12 2.75 10.72
N ALA A 14 1.34 1.73 11.03
CA ALA A 14 1.82 0.40 11.34
C ALA A 14 0.92 -0.62 10.66
N SER A 15 1.50 -1.69 10.14
CA SER A 15 0.76 -2.81 9.57
C SER A 15 1.26 -4.12 10.16
N VAL A 16 0.34 -5.07 10.32
CA VAL A 16 0.61 -6.45 10.74
C VAL A 16 -0.10 -7.36 9.75
N LEU A 17 0.59 -8.42 9.31
CA LEU A 17 0.03 -9.39 8.39
C LEU A 17 0.27 -10.83 8.87
N GLU A 18 -0.65 -11.70 8.52
CA GLU A 18 -0.57 -13.14 8.69
C GLU A 18 -0.64 -13.81 7.32
N VAL A 19 0.30 -14.72 7.07
CA VAL A 19 0.44 -15.42 5.79
C VAL A 19 0.61 -16.91 6.03
N GLU A 20 -0.10 -17.71 5.23
CA GLU A 20 0.09 -19.15 5.14
C GLU A 20 0.93 -19.45 3.90
N VAL A 21 1.96 -20.27 4.04
CA VAL A 21 2.89 -20.60 2.95
C VAL A 21 2.89 -22.11 2.75
N ASP A 22 2.60 -22.55 1.52
CA ASP A 22 2.77 -23.93 1.11
C ASP A 22 4.26 -24.18 0.81
N ILE A 23 4.89 -24.98 1.66
CA ILE A 23 6.32 -25.30 1.57
C ILE A 23 6.69 -26.18 0.37
N LEU A 24 5.71 -26.83 -0.27
CA LEU A 24 5.94 -27.72 -1.41
C LEU A 24 5.87 -26.97 -2.75
N THR A 25 4.96 -25.99 -2.86
CA THR A 25 4.73 -25.23 -4.10
C THR A 25 5.38 -23.85 -4.07
N GLY A 26 5.64 -23.30 -2.89
CA GLY A 26 6.07 -21.91 -2.70
C GLY A 26 4.93 -20.90 -2.81
N GLU A 27 3.69 -21.35 -2.99
CA GLU A 27 2.52 -20.49 -2.99
C GLU A 27 2.27 -19.94 -1.58
N HIS A 28 1.77 -18.71 -1.51
CA HIS A 28 1.42 -18.08 -0.25
C HIS A 28 0.03 -17.47 -0.33
N LYS A 29 -0.66 -17.45 0.82
CA LYS A 29 -1.98 -16.87 0.97
C LYS A 29 -2.00 -15.95 2.16
N ILE A 30 -2.43 -14.71 1.95
CA ILE A 30 -2.53 -13.72 3.01
C ILE A 30 -3.86 -13.92 3.73
N ILE A 31 -3.79 -14.37 4.98
CA ILE A 31 -4.96 -14.70 5.79
C ILE A 31 -5.59 -13.43 6.33
N ARG A 32 -4.77 -12.53 6.88
CA ARG A 32 -5.26 -11.31 7.51
C ARG A 32 -4.23 -10.19 7.47
N VAL A 33 -4.71 -8.96 7.33
CA VAL A 33 -3.92 -7.74 7.47
C VAL A 33 -4.67 -6.74 8.35
N ASP A 34 -3.97 -6.18 9.33
CA ASP A 34 -4.44 -5.04 10.13
C ASP A 34 -3.52 -3.84 9.88
N ILE A 35 -4.09 -2.70 9.50
CA ILE A 35 -3.38 -1.46 9.23
C ILE A 35 -3.92 -0.37 10.17
N LEU A 36 -3.02 0.35 10.82
CA LEU A 36 -3.33 1.56 11.59
C LEU A 36 -2.56 2.72 10.99
N GLU A 37 -3.26 3.77 10.56
CA GLU A 37 -2.64 4.95 9.96
C GLU A 37 -3.11 6.25 10.61
N ASP A 38 -2.17 7.18 10.82
CA ASP A 38 -2.40 8.53 11.28
C ASP A 38 -2.67 9.46 10.09
N ALA A 39 -3.94 9.49 9.65
CA ALA A 39 -4.46 10.43 8.65
C ALA A 39 -4.90 11.78 9.26
N GLY A 40 -4.57 12.04 10.53
CA GLY A 40 -5.06 13.17 11.29
C GLY A 40 -6.59 13.25 11.34
N LYS A 41 -7.16 14.46 11.18
CA LYS A 41 -8.61 14.63 11.04
C LYS A 41 -9.01 14.43 9.57
N SER A 42 -9.26 13.17 9.22
CA SER A 42 -9.75 12.78 7.91
C SER A 42 -10.95 13.62 7.45
N LEU A 43 -10.88 14.13 6.21
CA LEU A 43 -11.94 14.91 5.57
C LEU A 43 -13.09 14.01 5.13
N ASN A 44 -12.74 12.86 4.56
CA ASN A 44 -13.67 11.80 4.20
C ASN A 44 -13.02 10.43 4.52
N PRO A 45 -13.40 9.82 5.65
CA PRO A 45 -12.80 8.56 6.09
C PRO A 45 -12.88 7.43 5.05
N PHE A 46 -13.93 7.40 4.23
CA PHE A 46 -14.09 6.35 3.22
C PHE A 46 -13.10 6.49 2.06
N VAL A 47 -12.77 7.73 1.67
CA VAL A 47 -11.79 7.97 0.61
C VAL A 47 -10.40 7.65 1.13
N ASP A 48 -10.08 8.10 2.35
CA ASP A 48 -8.77 7.87 2.94
C ASP A 48 -8.53 6.37 3.17
N ILE A 49 -9.53 5.63 3.68
CA ILE A 49 -9.45 4.16 3.78
C ILE A 49 -9.18 3.54 2.40
N GLY A 50 -9.91 3.93 1.36
CA GLY A 50 -9.69 3.39 0.01
C GLY A 50 -8.29 3.68 -0.55
N GLN A 51 -7.69 4.83 -0.20
CA GLN A 51 -6.30 5.13 -0.55
C GLN A 51 -5.32 4.21 0.18
N ILE A 52 -5.53 3.98 1.48
CA ILE A 52 -4.68 3.08 2.28
C ILE A 52 -4.75 1.66 1.75
N GLU A 53 -5.96 1.15 1.47
CA GLU A 53 -6.17 -0.17 0.89
C GLU A 53 -5.49 -0.29 -0.48
N GLY A 54 -5.70 0.67 -1.37
CA GLY A 54 -5.11 0.66 -2.71
C GLY A 54 -3.58 0.73 -2.66
N ALA A 55 -3.01 1.61 -1.84
CA ALA A 55 -1.58 1.73 -1.65
C ALA A 55 -0.97 0.45 -1.07
N TYR A 56 -1.66 -0.19 -0.11
CA TYR A 56 -1.20 -1.45 0.47
C TYR A 56 -1.18 -2.58 -0.57
N ILE A 57 -2.24 -2.74 -1.38
CA ILE A 57 -2.29 -3.77 -2.43
C ILE A 57 -1.24 -3.53 -3.53
N MET A 58 -1.00 -2.26 -3.92
CA MET A 58 0.09 -1.94 -4.86
C MET A 58 1.47 -2.28 -4.28
N GLY A 59 1.69 -1.96 -3.00
CA GLY A 59 2.93 -2.30 -2.31
C GLY A 59 3.12 -3.82 -2.17
N LEU A 60 2.03 -4.55 -1.92
CA LEU A 60 2.04 -6.00 -1.86
C LEU A 60 2.51 -6.59 -3.19
N GLY A 61 1.90 -6.17 -4.31
CA GLY A 61 2.30 -6.61 -5.64
C GLY A 61 3.76 -6.36 -5.94
N TYR A 62 4.25 -5.16 -5.62
CA TYR A 62 5.65 -4.80 -5.80
C TYR A 62 6.62 -5.75 -5.07
N TRP A 63 6.25 -6.27 -3.90
CA TRP A 63 7.11 -7.15 -3.11
C TRP A 63 6.94 -8.64 -3.41
N THR A 64 5.77 -9.08 -3.88
CA THR A 64 5.45 -10.51 -3.95
C THR A 64 5.24 -11.05 -5.37
N SER A 65 4.71 -10.25 -6.31
CA SER A 65 4.29 -10.75 -7.64
C SER A 65 4.92 -10.01 -8.81
N GLU A 66 5.11 -8.69 -8.68
CA GLU A 66 5.50 -7.83 -9.79
C GLU A 66 7.02 -7.93 -10.05
N GLU A 67 7.40 -8.60 -11.13
CA GLU A 67 8.80 -8.74 -11.54
C GLU A 67 9.10 -7.99 -12.86
N LEU A 68 10.08 -7.07 -12.81
CA LEU A 68 10.56 -6.37 -14.00
C LEU A 68 11.81 -7.05 -14.57
N ILE A 69 11.61 -8.00 -15.48
CA ILE A 69 12.70 -8.69 -16.15
C ILE A 69 13.17 -7.89 -17.36
N LYS A 70 14.48 -7.63 -17.43
CA LYS A 70 15.14 -6.97 -18.56
C LYS A 70 16.14 -7.90 -19.22
N ASP A 71 16.25 -7.81 -20.54
CA ASP A 71 17.33 -8.46 -21.29
C ASP A 71 18.68 -7.85 -20.89
N PRO A 72 19.63 -8.65 -20.38
CA PRO A 72 20.92 -8.16 -19.90
C PRO A 72 21.81 -7.61 -21.02
N ASN A 73 21.62 -8.04 -22.27
CA ASN A 73 22.44 -7.61 -23.40
C ASN A 73 21.85 -6.39 -24.12
N THR A 74 20.52 -6.32 -24.24
CA THR A 74 19.85 -5.26 -25.00
C THR A 74 19.17 -4.20 -24.14
N GLY A 75 19.01 -4.44 -22.84
CA GLY A 75 18.32 -3.56 -21.90
C GLY A 75 16.80 -3.49 -22.06
N ARG A 76 16.22 -4.29 -22.96
CA ARG A 76 14.78 -4.28 -23.25
C ARG A 76 13.98 -4.99 -22.16
N THR A 77 12.85 -4.42 -21.75
CA THR A 77 11.92 -5.07 -20.82
C THR A 77 11.23 -6.27 -21.47
N LEU A 78 11.39 -7.45 -20.87
CA LEU A 78 10.80 -8.70 -21.33
C LEU A 78 9.38 -8.92 -20.78
N THR A 79 9.08 -8.32 -19.62
CA THR A 79 7.75 -8.31 -18.97
C THR A 79 6.91 -7.11 -19.41
N ASN A 80 6.88 -6.82 -20.72
CA ASN A 80 6.17 -5.66 -21.28
C ASN A 80 4.67 -5.90 -21.57
N ARG A 81 4.07 -6.95 -21.00
CA ARG A 81 2.67 -7.36 -21.25
C ARG A 81 2.07 -7.86 -19.95
N THR A 82 0.76 -7.65 -19.78
CA THR A 82 0.00 -8.06 -18.60
C THR A 82 0.05 -9.57 -18.31
N LEU A 83 0.25 -10.41 -19.34
CA LEU A 83 0.44 -11.85 -19.16
C LEU A 83 1.82 -12.25 -18.61
N LYS A 84 2.77 -11.31 -18.58
CA LYS A 84 4.14 -11.52 -18.11
C LYS A 84 4.48 -10.64 -16.91
N TYR A 85 3.65 -9.66 -16.61
CA TYR A 85 3.77 -8.77 -15.47
C TYR A 85 2.50 -8.93 -14.64
N GLU A 86 2.60 -9.80 -13.64
CA GLU A 86 1.46 -10.22 -12.84
C GLU A 86 1.21 -9.22 -11.72
N ILE A 87 0.24 -8.35 -11.96
CA ILE A 87 -0.32 -7.50 -10.92
C ILE A 87 -1.18 -8.33 -9.96
N PRO A 88 -1.32 -7.93 -8.69
CA PRO A 88 -2.21 -8.58 -7.74
C PRO A 88 -3.64 -8.69 -8.28
N GLY A 89 -4.14 -9.90 -8.35
CA GLY A 89 -5.52 -10.20 -8.68
C GLY A 89 -6.41 -10.30 -7.44
N ALA A 90 -7.70 -10.55 -7.65
CA ALA A 90 -8.67 -10.68 -6.56
C ALA A 90 -8.43 -11.90 -5.65
N LYS A 91 -7.55 -12.83 -6.02
CA LYS A 91 -7.15 -13.98 -5.19
C LYS A 91 -5.94 -13.69 -4.31
N ASP A 92 -5.19 -12.66 -4.65
CA ASP A 92 -3.93 -12.30 -3.99
C ASP A 92 -4.14 -11.24 -2.90
N ILE A 93 -5.35 -10.64 -2.84
CA ILE A 93 -5.74 -9.75 -1.76
C ILE A 93 -5.93 -10.52 -0.43
N PRO A 94 -5.70 -9.88 0.73
CA PRO A 94 -5.97 -10.49 2.02
C PRO A 94 -7.42 -10.95 2.15
N VAL A 95 -7.63 -12.13 2.75
CA VAL A 95 -8.99 -12.64 3.02
C VAL A 95 -9.74 -11.72 4.00
N ASP A 96 -9.00 -11.16 4.97
CA ASP A 96 -9.50 -10.19 5.94
C ASP A 96 -8.56 -8.97 5.97
N LEU A 97 -9.01 -7.86 5.40
CA LEU A 97 -8.29 -6.58 5.38
C LEU A 97 -8.99 -5.59 6.29
N ARG A 98 -8.28 -5.13 7.33
CA ARG A 98 -8.81 -4.20 8.33
C ARG A 98 -7.96 -2.94 8.37
N VAL A 99 -8.59 -1.81 8.07
CA VAL A 99 -7.95 -0.50 8.11
C VAL A 99 -8.56 0.34 9.22
N TYR A 100 -7.70 0.87 10.08
CA TYR A 100 -8.07 1.74 11.19
C TYR A 100 -7.36 3.09 11.03
N ILE A 101 -8.12 4.17 11.18
CA ILE A 101 -7.56 5.52 11.27
C ILE A 101 -7.34 5.86 12.75
N LEU A 102 -6.15 6.34 13.08
CA LEU A 102 -5.80 6.74 14.44
C LEU A 102 -6.73 7.86 14.92
N LYS A 103 -7.41 7.64 16.04
CA LYS A 103 -8.27 8.66 16.67
C LYS A 103 -7.41 9.73 17.34
N ASN A 104 -7.83 10.99 17.24
CA ASN A 104 -7.20 12.16 17.88
C ASN A 104 -5.78 12.51 17.37
N GLY A 105 -5.44 12.19 16.12
CA GLY A 105 -4.20 12.63 15.44
C GLY A 105 -4.23 14.10 15.02
N ASP A 106 -4.64 15.02 15.90
CA ASP A 106 -4.84 16.44 15.55
C ASP A 106 -3.57 17.04 14.91
N ASN A 107 -3.66 17.43 13.64
CA ASN A 107 -2.56 18.07 12.92
C ASN A 107 -2.79 19.59 12.84
N PRO A 108 -2.20 20.43 13.71
CA PRO A 108 -2.43 21.88 13.68
C PRO A 108 -1.85 22.57 12.42
N LEU A 109 -1.07 21.85 11.60
CA LEU A 109 -0.42 22.37 10.39
C LEU A 109 -1.19 22.02 9.11
N GLY A 110 -2.05 20.99 9.14
CA GLY A 110 -2.84 20.55 7.99
C GLY A 110 -4.08 21.41 7.76
N ILE A 111 -4.51 21.53 6.51
CA ILE A 111 -5.81 22.14 6.16
C ILE A 111 -6.90 21.32 6.86
N LEU A 112 -7.77 21.96 7.65
CA LEU A 112 -8.79 21.30 8.47
C LEU A 112 -8.25 20.23 9.45
N ARG A 113 -6.95 20.27 9.74
CA ARG A 113 -6.22 19.30 10.55
C ARG A 113 -6.10 17.90 9.97
N SER A 114 -6.29 17.75 8.66
CA SER A 114 -6.06 16.49 7.95
C SER A 114 -4.57 16.24 7.71
N LYS A 115 -4.25 15.03 7.25
CA LYS A 115 -2.94 14.66 6.72
C LYS A 115 -3.07 14.11 5.31
#